data_AF-A0A2G6NE91-F1
#
_entry.id   AF-A0A2G6NE91-F1
#
_cell.length_a   1.000
_cell.length_b   1.000
_cell.length_c   1.000
_cell.angle_alpha   90.00
_cell.angle_beta   90.00
_cell.angle_gamma   90.00
#
_symmetry.space_group_name_H-M   'P 1'
#
loop_
_entity.id
_entity.type
_entity.pdbx_description
1 polymer ?
#
loop_
_entity_poly.entity_id
_entity_poly.type
_entity_poly.pdbx_seq_one_letter_code
_entity_poly.pdbx_strand_id
1 'polypeptide(L)'
;MVSRVLPLAVFSQFQIRIIDGLMFPEAAEAAGVKSAPTTLIDGAFRWTGMTDLSEILAILAERDIRQLGPGALINILQEGRAADLAGEMAHAGELLPAFPELLRHPKWPVRLGALVCLEYLADMAPGIVQALIPKLMSDLNASGTGSDIKGDLFQAIGLVGDRKVLPELLAMKGTLDEPELEEALEEALETLQDTHR
;
A
#
# COMPACT_ATOMS: atom_id res chain seq x y z
N MET A 1 17.76 -13.06 7.77
CA MET A 1 16.39 -13.51 8.13
C MET A 1 16.40 -14.73 9.05
N VAL A 2 16.95 -15.89 8.64
CA VAL A 2 16.93 -17.14 9.44
C VAL A 2 17.33 -16.96 10.90
N SER A 3 18.48 -16.32 11.17
CA SER A 3 18.97 -16.08 12.54
C SER A 3 18.06 -15.17 13.39
N ARG A 4 17.19 -14.37 12.77
CA ARG A 4 16.26 -13.47 13.47
C ARG A 4 14.99 -14.19 13.92
N VAL A 5 14.50 -15.16 13.15
CA VAL A 5 13.29 -15.91 13.47
C VAL A 5 13.58 -17.17 14.28
N LEU A 6 14.81 -17.71 14.20
CA LEU A 6 15.20 -18.92 14.92
C LEU A 6 14.94 -18.89 16.44
N PRO A 7 15.12 -17.76 17.17
CA PRO A 7 14.77 -17.68 18.58
C PRO A 7 13.30 -17.99 18.87
N LEU A 8 12.38 -17.82 17.91
CA LEU A 8 10.97 -18.15 18.12
C LEU A 8 10.72 -19.66 18.24
N ALA A 9 11.63 -20.50 17.73
CA ALA A 9 11.51 -21.95 17.79
C ALA A 9 11.62 -22.51 19.22
N VAL A 10 12.07 -21.71 20.20
CA VAL A 10 12.09 -22.10 21.61
C VAL A 10 10.70 -22.11 22.24
N PHE A 11 9.74 -21.44 21.60
CA PHE A 11 8.37 -21.38 22.08
C PHE A 11 7.52 -22.45 21.38
N SER A 12 6.85 -23.29 22.17
CA SER A 12 6.08 -24.43 21.66
C SER A 12 4.88 -24.03 20.79
N GLN A 13 4.42 -22.79 20.88
CA GLN A 13 3.34 -22.28 20.04
C GLN A 13 3.75 -21.99 18.59
N PHE A 14 5.05 -21.98 18.27
CA PHE A 14 5.53 -21.68 16.92
C PHE A 14 6.23 -22.87 16.30
N GLN A 15 5.84 -23.21 15.07
CA GLN A 15 6.56 -24.15 14.25
C GLN A 15 7.34 -23.39 13.17
N ILE A 16 8.66 -23.52 13.18
CA ILE A 16 9.52 -22.92 12.15
C ILE A 16 10.04 -24.03 11.24
N ARG A 17 9.88 -23.82 9.93
CA ARG A 17 10.47 -24.64 8.88
C ARG A 17 11.43 -23.77 8.08
N ILE A 18 12.72 -24.13 8.08
CA ILE A 18 13.72 -23.49 7.23
C ILE A 18 13.92 -24.42 6.04
N ILE A 19 13.61 -23.92 4.85
CA ILE A 19 13.79 -24.65 3.59
C ILE A 19 14.88 -23.93 2.80
N ASP A 20 15.89 -24.69 2.36
CA ASP A 20 16.85 -24.21 1.38
C ASP A 20 16.20 -24.29 -0.02
N GLY A 21 15.84 -23.14 -0.58
CA GLY A 21 15.12 -23.08 -1.85
C GLY A 21 15.94 -23.53 -3.06
N LEU A 22 17.28 -23.60 -2.96
CA LEU A 22 18.13 -24.15 -4.02
C LEU A 22 18.14 -25.68 -3.98
N MET A 23 18.14 -26.25 -2.77
CA MET A 23 18.10 -27.71 -2.58
C MET A 23 16.68 -28.30 -2.73
N PHE A 24 15.64 -27.50 -2.52
CA PHE A 24 14.24 -27.91 -2.61
C PHE A 24 13.44 -26.97 -3.54
N PRO A 25 13.75 -26.95 -4.85
CA PRO A 25 13.15 -26.03 -5.81
C PRO A 25 11.65 -26.22 -5.95
N GLU A 26 11.14 -27.46 -5.87
CA GLU A 26 9.69 -27.74 -5.98
C GLU A 26 8.91 -27.13 -4.81
N ALA A 27 9.50 -27.13 -3.61
CA ALA A 27 8.89 -26.51 -2.43
C ALA A 27 8.88 -24.99 -2.54
N ALA A 28 9.96 -24.40 -3.08
CA ALA A 28 10.03 -22.96 -3.34
C ALA A 28 9.01 -22.53 -4.42
N GLU A 29 8.89 -23.28 -5.51
CA GLU A 29 7.96 -23.01 -6.60
C GLU A 29 6.50 -23.18 -6.17
N ALA A 30 6.17 -24.28 -5.46
CA ALA A 30 4.82 -24.49 -4.92
C ALA A 30 4.42 -23.40 -3.93
N ALA A 31 5.39 -22.87 -3.19
CA ALA A 31 5.20 -21.73 -2.31
C ALA A 31 5.34 -20.38 -3.03
N GLY A 32 5.46 -20.33 -4.36
CA GLY A 32 5.58 -19.10 -5.16
C GLY A 32 6.78 -18.21 -4.79
N VAL A 33 7.85 -18.77 -4.23
CA VAL A 33 9.04 -18.03 -3.79
C VAL A 33 9.93 -17.74 -4.99
N LYS A 34 10.11 -16.45 -5.32
CA LYS A 34 10.94 -15.99 -6.45
C LYS A 34 12.35 -15.56 -6.04
N SER A 35 12.55 -15.25 -4.77
CA SER A 35 13.84 -14.80 -4.23
C SER A 35 14.02 -15.21 -2.78
N ALA A 36 15.28 -15.32 -2.36
CA ALA A 36 15.65 -15.62 -0.98
C ALA A 36 16.32 -14.40 -0.33
N PRO A 37 16.18 -14.21 0.99
CA PRO A 37 15.32 -14.98 1.90
C PRO A 37 13.84 -14.58 1.76
N THR A 38 12.93 -15.54 1.89
CA THR A 38 11.48 -15.29 2.00
C THR A 38 10.94 -15.95 3.26
N THR A 39 10.20 -15.19 4.08
CA THR A 39 9.47 -15.69 5.25
C THR A 39 8.00 -15.80 4.90
N LEU A 40 7.39 -16.95 5.22
CA LEU A 40 5.97 -17.22 5.04
C LEU A 40 5.33 -17.56 6.39
N ILE A 41 4.18 -16.97 6.69
CA ILE A 41 3.34 -17.36 7.85
C ILE A 41 2.02 -17.86 7.30
N ASP A 42 1.73 -19.13 7.60
CA ASP A 42 0.50 -19.84 7.23
C ASP A 42 0.10 -19.74 5.75
N GLY A 43 1.08 -19.51 4.87
CA GLY A 43 0.87 -19.35 3.43
C GLY A 43 0.18 -18.03 3.01
N ALA A 44 -0.36 -17.26 3.95
CA ALA A 44 -1.08 -16.01 3.68
C ALA A 44 -0.15 -14.79 3.71
N PHE A 45 0.74 -14.74 4.69
CA PHE A 45 1.65 -13.61 4.87
C PHE A 45 3.03 -13.94 4.33
N ARG A 46 3.61 -12.97 3.64
CA ARG A 46 4.91 -13.11 2.98
C ARG A 46 5.76 -11.88 3.20
N TRP A 47 7.03 -12.13 3.47
CA TRP A 47 8.06 -11.12 3.42
C TRP A 47 9.25 -11.59 2.63
N THR A 48 9.61 -10.79 1.63
CA THR A 48 10.78 -11.03 0.79
C THR A 48 11.90 -10.09 1.24
N GLY A 49 13.09 -10.65 1.51
CA GLY A 49 14.26 -9.90 1.96
C GLY A 49 14.35 -9.70 3.48
N MET A 50 14.70 -8.49 3.92
CA MET A 50 14.88 -8.17 5.33
C MET A 50 13.63 -7.49 5.88
N THR A 51 13.13 -8.00 6.99
CA THR A 51 11.91 -7.53 7.67
C THR A 51 12.19 -7.41 9.16
N ASP A 52 11.47 -6.50 9.81
CA ASP A 52 11.47 -6.39 11.25
C ASP A 52 10.79 -7.60 11.90
N LEU A 53 11.40 -8.13 12.96
CA LEU A 53 10.84 -9.23 13.74
C LEU A 53 9.56 -8.79 14.48
N SER A 54 9.46 -7.50 14.83
CA SER A 54 8.27 -6.94 15.47
C SER A 54 7.00 -7.12 14.62
N GLU A 55 7.09 -6.89 13.30
CA GLU A 55 5.99 -7.11 12.35
C GLU A 55 5.59 -8.58 12.24
N ILE A 56 6.58 -9.49 12.22
CA ILE A 56 6.34 -10.93 12.20
C ILE A 56 5.60 -11.36 13.47
N LEU A 57 6.04 -10.87 14.63
CA LEU A 57 5.42 -11.17 15.92
C LEU A 57 4.00 -10.63 16.04
N ALA A 58 3.74 -9.41 15.54
CA ALA A 58 2.41 -8.80 15.47
C ALA A 58 1.43 -9.69 14.70
N ILE A 59 1.83 -10.16 13.50
CA ILE A 59 1.01 -11.07 12.70
C ILE A 59 0.83 -12.43 13.37
N LEU A 60 1.87 -12.99 14.00
CA LEU A 60 1.76 -14.26 14.72
C LEU A 60 0.82 -14.19 15.93
N ALA A 61 0.79 -13.05 16.62
CA ALA A 61 0.01 -12.88 17.84
C ALA A 61 -1.48 -12.70 17.54
N GLU A 62 -1.83 -11.87 16.55
CA GLU A 62 -3.22 -11.43 16.35
C GLU A 62 -3.79 -11.80 14.99
N ARG A 63 -2.96 -12.30 14.06
CA ARG A 63 -3.31 -12.49 12.63
C ARG A 63 -3.92 -11.24 12.01
N ASP A 64 -3.59 -10.08 12.56
CA ASP A 64 -4.25 -8.83 12.24
C ASP A 64 -3.40 -8.03 11.26
N ILE A 65 -3.85 -7.99 10.00
CA ILE A 65 -3.18 -7.28 8.91
C ILE A 65 -3.08 -5.77 9.16
N ARG A 66 -3.89 -5.23 10.08
CA ARG A 66 -3.90 -3.80 10.46
C ARG A 66 -2.65 -3.42 11.24
N GLN A 67 -1.93 -4.41 11.77
CA GLN A 67 -0.65 -4.21 12.43
C GLN A 67 0.54 -4.20 11.46
N LEU A 68 0.31 -4.43 10.16
CA LEU A 68 1.38 -4.36 9.18
C LEU A 68 1.91 -2.93 9.05
N GLY A 69 3.22 -2.78 9.24
CA GLY A 69 3.92 -1.53 8.98
C GLY A 69 4.09 -1.24 7.48
N PRO A 70 4.57 -0.03 7.13
CA PRO A 70 4.76 0.36 5.73
C PRO A 70 5.66 -0.60 4.94
N GLY A 71 6.69 -1.17 5.58
CA GLY A 71 7.62 -2.10 4.94
C GLY A 71 6.94 -3.38 4.42
N ALA A 72 6.04 -3.96 5.21
CA ALA A 72 5.27 -5.13 4.80
C ALA A 72 4.32 -4.80 3.64
N LEU A 73 3.62 -3.67 3.71
CA LEU A 73 2.74 -3.23 2.62
C LEU A 73 3.52 -3.00 1.32
N ILE A 74 4.70 -2.37 1.41
CA ILE A 74 5.59 -2.17 0.26
C ILE A 74 5.96 -3.50 -0.40
N ASN A 75 6.30 -4.53 0.39
CA ASN A 75 6.65 -5.84 -0.15
C ASN A 75 5.47 -6.48 -0.89
N ILE A 76 4.27 -6.43 -0.32
CA ILE A 76 3.04 -6.94 -0.96
C ILE A 76 2.83 -6.26 -2.31
N LEU A 77 2.97 -4.93 -2.38
CA LEU A 77 2.80 -4.18 -3.62
C LEU A 77 3.88 -4.48 -4.66
N GLN A 78 5.14 -4.61 -4.24
CA GLN A 78 6.27 -4.96 -5.13
C GLN A 78 6.13 -6.36 -5.73
N GLU A 79 5.38 -7.25 -5.08
CA GLU A 79 5.06 -8.58 -5.60
C GLU A 79 3.87 -8.58 -6.57
N GLY A 80 3.27 -7.41 -6.85
CA GLY A 80 2.13 -7.25 -7.75
C GLY A 80 0.79 -7.60 -7.10
N ARG A 81 0.73 -7.70 -5.76
CA ARG A 81 -0.46 -8.12 -5.02
C ARG A 81 -1.35 -6.95 -4.57
N ALA A 82 -1.42 -5.89 -5.38
CA ALA A 82 -2.23 -4.70 -5.07
C ALA A 82 -3.73 -5.02 -4.95
N ALA A 83 -4.26 -5.84 -5.85
CA ALA A 83 -5.67 -6.25 -5.83
C ALA A 83 -6.01 -7.08 -4.58
N ASP A 84 -5.12 -7.99 -4.16
CA ASP A 84 -5.30 -8.76 -2.92
C ASP A 84 -5.36 -7.83 -1.71
N LEU A 85 -4.41 -6.90 -1.60
CA LEU A 85 -4.36 -5.96 -0.48
C LEU A 85 -5.60 -5.05 -0.42
N ALA A 86 -6.10 -4.62 -1.57
CA ALA A 86 -7.37 -3.90 -1.68
C ALA A 86 -8.55 -4.77 -1.21
N GLY A 87 -8.62 -6.03 -1.64
CA GLY A 87 -9.65 -6.98 -1.23
C GLY A 87 -9.66 -7.20 0.29
N GLU A 88 -8.48 -7.30 0.91
CA GLU A 88 -8.34 -7.43 2.36
C GLU A 88 -8.86 -6.19 3.11
N MET A 89 -8.52 -4.97 2.66
CA MET A 89 -9.05 -3.73 3.23
C MET A 89 -10.58 -3.61 3.03
N ALA A 90 -11.07 -3.96 1.85
CA ALA A 90 -12.50 -3.97 1.56
C ALA A 90 -13.26 -4.96 2.45
N HIS A 91 -12.70 -6.15 2.68
CA HIS A 91 -13.28 -7.16 3.56
C HIS A 91 -13.28 -6.72 5.03
N ALA A 92 -12.19 -6.09 5.48
CA ALA A 92 -12.08 -5.54 6.82
C ALA A 92 -13.01 -4.33 7.06
N GLY A 93 -13.43 -3.64 5.99
CA GLY A 93 -14.26 -2.45 6.10
C GLY A 93 -13.48 -1.20 6.52
N GLU A 94 -12.14 -1.22 6.47
CA GLU A 94 -11.27 -0.13 6.91
C GLU A 94 -9.94 -0.07 6.15
N LEU A 95 -9.33 1.12 6.14
CA LEU A 95 -7.98 1.30 5.61
C LEU A 95 -6.96 0.79 6.62
N LEU A 96 -5.91 0.13 6.12
CA LEU A 96 -4.77 -0.19 6.98
C LEU A 96 -4.08 1.11 7.44
N PRO A 97 -3.77 1.27 8.73
CA PRO A 97 -3.21 2.52 9.27
C PRO A 97 -1.95 3.01 8.55
N ALA A 98 -1.09 2.10 8.09
CA ALA A 98 0.15 2.42 7.40
C ALA A 98 -0.04 2.76 5.90
N PHE A 99 -1.19 2.43 5.30
CA PHE A 99 -1.42 2.60 3.87
C PHE A 99 -1.29 4.04 3.37
N PRO A 100 -1.82 5.08 4.05
CA PRO A 100 -1.70 6.46 3.58
C PRO A 100 -0.25 6.95 3.43
N GLU A 101 0.68 6.39 4.21
CA GLU A 101 2.11 6.76 4.15
C GLU A 101 2.75 6.34 2.83
N LEU A 102 2.25 5.27 2.20
CA LEU A 102 2.79 4.76 0.95
C LEU A 102 2.52 5.70 -0.23
N LEU A 103 1.41 6.44 -0.20
CA LEU A 103 1.07 7.45 -1.21
C LEU A 103 2.04 8.65 -1.19
N ARG A 104 2.83 8.81 -0.12
CA ARG A 104 3.86 9.86 0.01
C ARG A 104 5.28 9.33 0.01
N HIS A 105 5.45 8.05 -0.33
CA HIS A 105 6.74 7.41 -0.22
C HIS A 105 7.75 8.04 -1.21
N PRO A 106 9.02 8.26 -0.81
CA PRO A 106 10.01 8.92 -1.69
C PRO A 106 10.37 8.12 -2.94
N LYS A 107 10.07 6.81 -2.97
CA LYS A 107 10.28 5.96 -4.14
C LYS A 107 9.00 5.87 -4.97
N TRP A 108 9.03 6.37 -6.20
CA TRP A 108 7.93 6.30 -7.16
C TRP A 108 7.32 4.89 -7.33
N PRO A 109 8.09 3.79 -7.46
CA PRO A 109 7.48 2.45 -7.58
C PRO A 109 6.60 2.03 -6.40
N VAL A 110 6.85 2.58 -5.20
CA VAL A 110 5.99 2.33 -4.03
C VAL A 110 4.67 3.09 -4.17
N ARG A 111 4.74 4.36 -4.56
CA ARG A 111 3.56 5.21 -4.75
C ARG A 111 2.66 4.66 -5.85
N LEU A 112 3.24 4.24 -6.97
CA LEU A 112 2.52 3.58 -8.07
C LEU A 112 1.79 2.32 -7.59
N GLY A 113 2.46 1.45 -6.83
CA GLY A 113 1.80 0.26 -6.27
C GLY A 113 0.63 0.63 -5.34
N ALA A 114 0.79 1.69 -4.55
CA ALA A 114 -0.26 2.17 -3.64
C ALA A 114 -1.43 2.79 -4.41
N LEU A 115 -1.17 3.53 -5.49
CA LEU A 115 -2.20 4.07 -6.39
C LEU A 115 -3.01 2.95 -7.05
N VAL A 116 -2.35 1.91 -7.57
CA VAL A 116 -3.04 0.74 -8.13
C VAL A 116 -3.90 0.03 -7.07
N CYS A 117 -3.39 -0.11 -5.85
CA CYS A 117 -4.18 -0.66 -4.74
C CYS A 117 -5.38 0.22 -4.41
N LEU A 118 -5.20 1.55 -4.39
CA LEU A 118 -6.26 2.52 -4.13
C LEU A 118 -7.34 2.48 -5.21
N GLU A 119 -6.97 2.31 -6.48
CA GLU A 119 -7.91 2.14 -7.60
C GLU A 119 -8.81 0.91 -7.39
N TYR A 120 -8.22 -0.26 -7.14
CA TYR A 120 -8.99 -1.46 -6.81
C TYR A 120 -9.88 -1.26 -5.58
N LEU A 121 -9.36 -0.62 -4.53
CA LEU A 121 -10.12 -0.40 -3.30
C LEU A 121 -11.27 0.60 -3.51
N ALA A 122 -11.06 1.64 -4.32
CA ALA A 122 -12.10 2.60 -4.66
C ALA A 122 -13.27 1.92 -5.37
N ASP A 123 -12.99 0.98 -6.27
CA ASP A 123 -14.00 0.16 -6.95
C ASP A 123 -14.72 -0.82 -6.04
N MET A 124 -14.00 -1.46 -5.12
CA MET A 124 -14.59 -2.46 -4.21
C MET A 124 -15.38 -1.83 -3.07
N ALA A 125 -14.86 -0.73 -2.49
CA ALA A 125 -15.36 -0.15 -1.25
C ALA A 125 -15.16 1.39 -1.20
N PRO A 126 -15.90 2.16 -2.01
CA PRO A 126 -15.71 3.61 -2.14
C PRO A 126 -15.89 4.37 -0.80
N GLY A 127 -16.77 3.90 0.08
CA GLY A 127 -16.99 4.53 1.39
C GLY A 127 -15.78 4.49 2.31
N ILE A 128 -14.90 3.50 2.16
CA ILE A 128 -13.67 3.37 2.95
C ILE A 128 -12.64 4.40 2.50
N VAL A 129 -12.43 4.52 1.18
CA VAL A 129 -11.39 5.41 0.62
C VAL A 129 -11.73 6.89 0.77
N GLN A 130 -13.01 7.26 0.86
CA GLN A 130 -13.42 8.64 1.13
C GLN A 130 -12.81 9.20 2.44
N ALA A 131 -12.51 8.34 3.41
CA ALA A 131 -11.82 8.75 4.64
C ALA A 131 -10.39 9.29 4.40
N LEU A 132 -9.78 9.03 3.23
CA LEU A 132 -8.45 9.54 2.87
C LEU A 132 -8.47 11.02 2.48
N ILE A 133 -9.59 11.55 1.99
CA ILE A 133 -9.66 12.89 1.40
C ILE A 133 -9.03 13.98 2.27
N PRO A 134 -9.37 14.11 3.57
CA PRO A 134 -8.77 15.16 4.40
C PRO A 134 -7.25 15.03 4.50
N LYS A 135 -6.73 13.80 4.53
CA LYS A 135 -5.29 13.53 4.60
C LYS A 135 -4.62 13.87 3.27
N LEU A 136 -5.18 13.44 2.14
CA LEU A 136 -4.65 13.72 0.80
C LEU A 136 -4.59 15.23 0.54
N MET A 137 -5.66 15.96 0.85
CA MET A 137 -5.70 17.43 0.71
C MET A 137 -4.69 18.11 1.63
N SER A 138 -4.54 17.65 2.87
CA SER A 138 -3.50 18.18 3.78
C SER A 138 -2.10 17.93 3.25
N ASP A 139 -1.87 16.78 2.61
CA ASP A 139 -0.56 16.39 2.10
C ASP A 139 -0.19 17.14 0.81
N LEU A 140 -1.18 17.35 -0.06
CA LEU A 140 -1.05 18.14 -1.28
C LEU A 140 -0.66 19.58 -0.98
N ASN A 141 -1.28 20.19 0.03
CA ASN A 141 -1.05 21.58 0.44
C ASN A 141 0.20 21.78 1.30
N ALA A 142 0.86 20.71 1.76
CA ALA A 142 2.04 20.82 2.61
C ALA A 142 3.23 21.37 1.83
N SER A 143 3.87 22.42 2.35
CA SER A 143 4.97 23.14 1.67
C SER A 143 6.21 22.29 1.40
N GLY A 144 6.37 21.14 2.07
CA GLY A 144 7.48 20.20 1.87
C GLY A 144 7.19 19.05 0.91
N THR A 145 6.01 19.01 0.28
CA THR A 145 5.64 17.97 -0.67
C THR A 145 6.22 18.30 -2.05
N GLY A 146 7.11 17.45 -2.55
CA GLY A 146 7.69 17.58 -3.89
C GLY A 146 6.65 17.38 -5.00
N SER A 147 6.92 17.96 -6.16
CA SER A 147 5.98 17.99 -7.29
C SER A 147 5.65 16.60 -7.82
N ASP A 148 6.61 15.68 -7.81
CA ASP A 148 6.38 14.27 -8.16
C ASP A 148 5.35 13.61 -7.23
N ILE A 149 5.40 13.90 -5.93
CA ILE A 149 4.41 13.40 -4.96
C ILE A 149 3.07 14.12 -5.15
N LYS A 150 3.07 15.43 -5.42
CA LYS A 150 1.82 16.19 -5.66
C LYS A 150 1.04 15.66 -6.86
N GLY A 151 1.71 15.31 -7.96
CA GLY A 151 1.08 14.67 -9.11
C GLY A 151 0.37 13.36 -8.72
N ASP A 152 1.07 12.48 -8.01
CA ASP A 152 0.50 11.22 -7.52
C ASP A 152 -0.65 11.45 -6.51
N LEU A 153 -0.60 12.53 -5.72
CA LEU A 153 -1.69 12.91 -4.81
C LEU A 153 -2.94 13.42 -5.55
N PHE A 154 -2.78 14.19 -6.63
CA PHE A 154 -3.91 14.55 -7.49
C PHE A 154 -4.58 13.30 -8.06
N GLN A 155 -3.78 12.36 -8.58
CA GLN A 155 -4.29 11.09 -9.07
C GLN A 155 -5.05 10.32 -7.97
N ALA A 156 -4.49 10.23 -6.76
CA ALA A 156 -5.16 9.59 -5.62
C ALA A 156 -6.50 10.25 -5.28
N ILE A 157 -6.57 11.59 -5.29
CA ILE A 157 -7.82 12.33 -5.04
C ILE A 157 -8.86 12.03 -6.13
N GLY A 158 -8.44 11.98 -7.39
CA GLY A 158 -9.27 11.58 -8.53
C GLY A 158 -9.87 10.19 -8.33
N LEU A 159 -9.02 9.20 -7.98
CA LEU A 159 -9.43 7.81 -7.73
C LEU A 159 -10.41 7.67 -6.55
N VAL A 160 -10.18 8.40 -5.46
CA VAL A 160 -11.05 8.34 -4.27
C VAL A 160 -12.47 8.84 -4.58
N GLY A 161 -12.60 9.85 -5.45
CA GLY A 161 -13.89 10.25 -5.99
C GLY A 161 -14.82 10.96 -4.99
N ASP A 162 -14.38 12.03 -4.32
CA ASP A 162 -15.27 12.86 -3.48
C ASP A 162 -15.51 14.25 -4.08
N ARG A 163 -16.72 14.47 -4.61
CA ARG A 163 -17.12 15.74 -5.24
C ARG A 163 -17.02 16.95 -4.31
N LYS A 164 -16.97 16.75 -2.99
CA LYS A 164 -16.78 17.85 -2.03
C LYS A 164 -15.44 18.55 -2.21
N VAL A 165 -14.43 17.90 -2.81
CA VAL A 165 -13.12 18.52 -3.07
C VAL A 165 -13.08 19.37 -4.34
N LEU A 166 -14.09 19.29 -5.21
CA LEU A 166 -14.11 20.00 -6.49
C LEU A 166 -13.88 21.52 -6.34
N PRO A 167 -14.52 22.24 -5.39
CA PRO A 167 -14.29 23.67 -5.24
C PRO A 167 -12.84 24.01 -4.89
N GLU A 168 -12.19 23.19 -4.07
CA GLU A 168 -10.79 23.39 -3.66
C GLU A 168 -9.84 23.12 -4.82
N LEU A 169 -10.05 22.04 -5.58
CA LEU A 169 -9.24 21.72 -6.76
C LEU A 169 -9.40 22.76 -7.87
N LEU A 170 -10.63 23.21 -8.15
CA LEU A 170 -10.89 24.26 -9.14
C LEU A 170 -10.23 25.59 -8.77
N ALA A 171 -10.11 25.90 -7.48
CA ALA A 171 -9.41 27.11 -7.02
C ALA A 171 -7.89 27.05 -7.26
N MET A 172 -7.31 25.85 -7.43
CA MET A 172 -5.89 25.67 -7.75
C MET A 172 -5.60 25.86 -9.25
N LYS A 173 -6.63 25.80 -10.10
CA LYS A 173 -6.46 25.89 -11.56
C LYS A 173 -5.82 27.21 -11.97
N GLY A 174 -4.73 27.15 -12.74
CA GLY A 174 -3.96 28.30 -13.19
C GLY A 174 -3.15 28.98 -12.08
N THR A 175 -3.03 28.35 -10.90
CA THR A 175 -2.19 28.84 -9.78
C THR A 175 -0.91 28.01 -9.61
N LEU A 176 -0.80 26.87 -10.29
CA LEU A 176 0.35 25.98 -10.21
C LEU A 176 1.46 26.45 -11.16
N ASP A 177 2.69 26.51 -10.66
CA ASP A 177 3.85 26.99 -11.42
C ASP A 177 4.38 25.95 -12.43
N GLU A 178 4.09 24.66 -12.20
CA GLU A 178 4.61 23.54 -12.99
C GLU A 178 3.52 22.99 -13.92
N PRO A 179 3.73 22.95 -15.25
CA PRO A 179 2.75 22.44 -16.22
C PRO A 179 2.29 21.00 -15.94
N GLU A 180 3.20 20.14 -15.49
CA GLU A 180 2.91 18.74 -15.17
C GLU A 180 1.94 18.61 -13.98
N LEU A 181 1.98 19.55 -13.04
CA LEU A 181 1.03 19.58 -11.92
C LEU A 181 -0.34 20.10 -12.35
N GLU A 182 -0.38 21.04 -13.29
CA GLU A 182 -1.63 21.51 -13.88
C GLU A 182 -2.32 20.40 -14.66
N GLU A 183 -1.57 19.62 -15.45
CA GLU A 183 -2.08 18.44 -16.15
C GLU A 183 -2.63 17.40 -15.17
N ALA A 184 -1.89 17.07 -14.11
CA ALA A 184 -2.36 16.14 -13.08
C ALA A 184 -3.62 16.63 -12.34
N LEU A 185 -3.74 17.94 -12.10
CA LEU A 185 -4.95 18.55 -11.55
C LEU A 185 -6.14 18.42 -12.52
N GLU A 186 -5.92 18.69 -13.81
CA GLU A 186 -6.95 18.56 -14.83
C GLU A 186 -7.45 17.11 -14.96
N GLU A 187 -6.56 16.13 -15.00
CA GLU A 187 -6.92 14.70 -15.02
C GLU A 187 -7.72 14.29 -13.78
N ALA A 188 -7.35 14.79 -12.60
CA ALA A 188 -8.08 14.53 -11.36
C ALA A 188 -9.51 15.13 -11.40
N LEU A 189 -9.65 16.35 -11.95
CA LEU A 189 -10.94 17.01 -12.12
C LEU A 189 -11.83 16.27 -13.13
N GLU A 190 -11.27 15.79 -14.24
CA GLU A 190 -11.97 14.98 -15.23
C GLU A 190 -12.46 13.67 -14.61
N THR A 191 -11.58 12.95 -13.90
CA THR A 191 -11.91 11.72 -13.19
C THR A 191 -13.06 11.92 -12.19
N LEU A 192 -13.05 13.02 -11.43
CA LEU A 192 -14.11 13.36 -10.47
C LEU A 192 -15.45 13.72 -11.13
N GLN A 193 -15.43 14.22 -12.36
CA GLN A 193 -16.64 14.56 -13.11
C GLN A 193 -17.28 13.30 -13.70
N ASP A 194 -16.46 12.40 -14.25
CA ASP A 194 -16.88 11.12 -14.84
C ASP A 194 -17.33 10.11 -13.79
N THR A 195 -16.76 10.19 -12.59
CA THR A 195 -17.16 9.34 -11.47
C THR A 195 -18.53 9.80 -10.95
N HIS A 196 -19.60 9.07 -11.29
CA HIS A 196 -20.97 9.29 -10.79
C HIS A 196 -21.18 8.95 -9.30
N ARG A 197 -20.10 8.70 -8.54
CA ARG A 197 -20.16 8.34 -7.12
C ARG A 197 -20.37 9.57 -6.22
#